data_AF-A0A6B3H5I3-F1
#
_entry.id   AF-A0A6B3H5I3-F1
#
_cell.length_a   1.000
_cell.length_b   1.000
_cell.length_c   1.000
_cell.angle_alpha   90.00
_cell.angle_beta   90.00
_cell.angle_gamma   90.00
#
_symmetry.space_group_name_H-M   'P 1'
#
loop_
_entity.id
_entity.type
_entity.pdbx_description
1 polymer ?
#
loop_
_entity_poly.entity_id
_entity_poly.type
_entity_poly.pdbx_seq_one_letter_code
_entity_poly.pdbx_strand_id
1 'polypeptide(L)'
;DFGIARALESVADGDLTRTGVLVGSPGFMAPEQVRGERVTTACDVFCLGSVLAYAASGRLPFGTAESVGVHALMFRIAQEDPDLTGVPEELAGVVRACLAKDPAARPGTGEILARLGEADADEPWLPATLLAQLGRQAV
;
A
#
# COMPACT_ATOMS: atom_id res chain seq x y z
N ASP A 1 -2.50 7.57 -3.07
CA ASP A 1 -2.59 8.07 -4.46
C ASP A 1 -4.04 8.49 -4.69
N PHE A 2 -4.29 9.71 -5.17
CA PHE A 2 -5.63 10.34 -5.22
C PHE A 2 -6.48 9.90 -6.44
N GLY A 3 -6.25 8.68 -6.96
CA GLY A 3 -7.03 8.13 -8.07
C GLY A 3 -6.69 8.70 -9.45
N ILE A 4 -5.65 9.53 -9.59
CA ILE A 4 -5.19 10.04 -10.90
C ILE A 4 -4.64 8.90 -11.76
N ALA A 5 -4.13 7.82 -11.16
CA ALA A 5 -3.68 6.63 -11.87
C ALA A 5 -4.78 5.95 -12.73
N ARG A 6 -6.07 6.14 -12.40
CA ARG A 6 -7.17 5.60 -13.23
C ARG A 6 -7.31 6.31 -14.58
N ALA A 7 -6.84 7.55 -14.71
CA ALA A 7 -6.81 8.24 -16.00
C ALA A 7 -5.75 7.66 -16.96
N LEU A 8 -4.82 6.83 -16.46
CA LEU A 8 -3.79 6.16 -17.27
C LEU A 8 -4.18 4.74 -17.69
N GLU A 9 -5.27 4.18 -17.18
CA GLU A 9 -5.78 2.88 -17.63
C GLU A 9 -6.31 2.92 -19.08
N SER A 10 -6.54 4.10 -19.66
CA SER A 10 -6.77 4.24 -21.11
C SER A 10 -5.51 4.04 -21.98
N VAL A 11 -4.34 3.80 -21.37
CA VAL A 11 -3.09 3.45 -22.07
C VAL A 11 -2.83 1.93 -22.05
N ALA A 12 -3.70 1.15 -21.41
CA ALA A 12 -3.56 -0.31 -21.32
C ALA A 12 -3.87 -1.05 -22.64
N ASP A 13 -4.31 -0.36 -23.70
CA ASP A 13 -4.73 -0.98 -24.96
C ASP A 13 -3.64 -1.03 -26.06
N GLY A 14 -2.36 -0.82 -25.73
CA GLY A 14 -1.33 -1.00 -26.77
C GLY A 14 0.15 -0.82 -26.44
N ASP A 15 0.55 -0.17 -25.35
CA ASP A 15 1.96 0.25 -25.17
C ASP A 15 2.72 -0.44 -24.01
N LEU A 16 2.21 -1.56 -23.51
CA LEU A 16 2.89 -2.36 -22.47
C LEU A 16 4.19 -3.04 -22.93
N THR A 17 4.54 -3.00 -24.22
CA THR A 17 5.62 -3.85 -24.79
C THR A 17 6.82 -3.12 -25.37
N ARG A 18 6.87 -1.76 -25.41
CA ARG A 18 7.99 -1.07 -26.09
C ARG A 18 9.08 -0.46 -25.20
N THR A 19 8.87 -0.34 -23.89
CA THR A 19 9.93 0.22 -22.99
C THR A 19 10.08 -0.48 -21.64
N GLY A 20 9.22 -1.43 -21.26
CA GLY A 20 9.37 -2.17 -19.99
C GLY A 20 9.27 -1.30 -18.73
N VAL A 21 8.87 -0.03 -18.86
CA VAL A 21 8.68 0.88 -17.73
C VAL A 21 7.21 0.84 -17.35
N LEU A 22 6.89 0.04 -16.33
CA LEU A 22 5.62 0.20 -15.62
C LEU A 22 5.68 1.56 -14.90
N VAL A 23 4.96 2.55 -15.40
CA VAL A 23 4.85 3.85 -14.74
C VAL A 23 3.92 3.68 -13.54
N GLY A 24 4.48 3.65 -12.33
CA GLY A 24 3.74 3.54 -11.08
C GLY A 24 4.55 2.88 -9.97
N SER A 25 3.93 2.66 -8.81
CA SER A 25 4.53 1.95 -7.68
C SER A 25 3.89 0.55 -7.54
N PRO A 26 4.32 -0.46 -8.34
CA PRO A 26 3.63 -1.75 -8.43
C PRO A 26 3.51 -2.50 -7.12
N GLY A 27 4.45 -2.31 -6.19
CA GLY A 27 4.43 -2.98 -4.89
C GLY A 27 3.27 -2.58 -3.98
N PHE A 28 2.47 -1.58 -4.36
CA PHE A 28 1.25 -1.17 -3.65
C PHE A 28 -0.05 -1.60 -4.35
N MET A 29 0.02 -2.17 -5.56
CA MET A 29 -1.19 -2.55 -6.31
C MET A 29 -1.98 -3.64 -5.61
N ALA A 30 -3.30 -3.58 -5.71
CA ALA A 30 -4.19 -4.62 -5.22
C ALA A 30 -4.27 -5.81 -6.20
N PRO A 31 -4.58 -7.03 -5.73
CA PRO A 31 -4.73 -8.22 -6.57
C PRO A 31 -5.71 -8.03 -7.74
N GLU A 32 -6.84 -7.37 -7.49
CA GLU A 32 -7.85 -7.07 -8.51
C GLU A 32 -7.31 -6.15 -9.61
N GLN A 33 -6.38 -5.23 -9.30
CA GLN A 33 -5.73 -4.39 -10.30
C GLN A 33 -4.77 -5.22 -11.16
N VAL A 34 -4.00 -6.11 -10.54
CA VAL A 34 -3.08 -7.02 -11.24
C VAL A 34 -3.84 -7.96 -12.18
N ARG A 35 -5.04 -8.39 -11.80
CA ARG A 35 -5.88 -9.30 -12.59
C ARG A 35 -6.76 -8.59 -13.63
N GLY A 36 -6.79 -7.26 -13.64
CA GLY A 36 -7.71 -6.49 -14.50
C GLY A 36 -9.19 -6.66 -14.12
N GLU A 37 -9.45 -6.99 -12.84
CA GLU A 37 -10.79 -7.14 -12.29
C GLU A 37 -11.41 -5.77 -11.94
N ARG A 38 -12.70 -5.77 -11.58
CA ARG A 38 -13.39 -4.56 -11.16
C ARG A 38 -12.78 -3.99 -9.88
N VAL A 39 -12.16 -2.82 -9.99
CA VAL A 39 -11.65 -2.05 -8.86
C VAL A 39 -12.79 -1.41 -8.06
N THR A 40 -12.72 -1.54 -6.73
CA THR A 40 -13.66 -0.95 -5.75
C THR A 40 -12.88 -0.22 -4.65
N THR A 41 -13.57 0.39 -3.68
CA THR A 41 -12.93 1.03 -2.51
C THR A 41 -12.11 0.05 -1.66
N ALA A 42 -12.36 -1.26 -1.77
CA ALA A 42 -11.53 -2.27 -1.11
C ALA A 42 -10.09 -2.27 -1.64
N CYS A 43 -9.84 -1.80 -2.87
CA CYS A 43 -8.51 -1.61 -3.42
C CYS A 43 -7.70 -0.62 -2.57
N ASP A 44 -8.30 0.48 -2.14
CA ASP A 44 -7.64 1.48 -1.31
C ASP A 44 -7.26 0.91 0.07
N VAL A 45 -8.07 -0.01 0.61
CA VAL A 45 -7.75 -0.73 1.85
C VAL A 45 -6.50 -1.61 1.69
N PHE A 46 -6.36 -2.29 0.54
CA PHE A 46 -5.15 -3.06 0.25
C PHE A 46 -3.92 -2.15 0.11
N CYS A 47 -4.05 -1.06 -0.66
CA CYS A 47 -3.01 -0.04 -0.80
C CYS A 47 -2.58 0.51 0.57
N LEU A 48 -3.55 0.83 1.44
CA LEU A 48 -3.30 1.28 2.81
C LEU A 48 -2.52 0.22 3.62
N GLY A 49 -2.91 -1.06 3.53
CA GLY A 49 -2.18 -2.16 4.16
C GLY A 49 -0.71 -2.21 3.73
N SER A 50 -0.45 -2.05 2.43
CA SER A 50 0.91 -2.02 1.88
C SER A 50 1.71 -0.81 2.36
N VAL A 51 1.07 0.36 2.45
CA VAL A 51 1.69 1.59 2.99
C VAL A 51 2.04 1.43 4.46
N LEU A 52 1.12 0.89 5.27
CA LEU A 52 1.35 0.67 6.70
C LEU A 52 2.49 -0.34 6.94
N ALA A 53 2.50 -1.45 6.19
CA ALA A 53 3.59 -2.42 6.24
C ALA A 53 4.95 -1.77 5.93
N TYR A 54 5.00 -0.96 4.87
CA TYR A 54 6.22 -0.25 4.48
C TYR A 54 6.64 0.82 5.49
N ALA A 55 5.71 1.63 5.98
CA ALA A 55 6.00 2.66 6.98
C ALA A 55 6.54 2.07 8.29
N ALA A 56 6.01 0.91 8.70
CA ALA A 56 6.41 0.26 9.94
C ALA A 56 7.74 -0.52 9.85
N SER A 57 8.08 -1.05 8.67
CA SER A 57 9.22 -1.99 8.51
C SER A 57 10.31 -1.53 7.53
N GLY A 58 10.04 -0.51 6.72
CA GLY A 58 10.87 -0.11 5.58
C GLY A 58 10.84 -1.09 4.41
N ARG A 59 9.95 -2.10 4.43
CA ARG A 59 9.89 -3.20 3.45
C ARG A 59 8.50 -3.31 2.84
N LEU A 60 8.43 -3.57 1.53
CA LEU A 60 7.16 -3.88 0.86
C LEU A 60 6.75 -5.33 1.14
N PRO A 61 5.46 -5.60 1.40
CA PRO A 61 4.99 -6.93 1.80
C PRO A 61 5.14 -8.00 0.71
N PHE A 62 5.32 -7.61 -0.55
CA PHE A 62 5.49 -8.53 -1.68
C PHE A 62 6.85 -8.35 -2.39
N GLY A 63 7.75 -7.53 -1.85
CA GLY A 63 9.01 -7.14 -2.46
C GLY A 63 8.88 -6.01 -3.49
N THR A 64 9.95 -5.75 -4.22
CA THR A 64 10.01 -4.68 -5.24
C THR A 64 10.30 -5.24 -6.64
N ALA A 65 9.92 -4.52 -7.69
CA ALA A 65 10.15 -4.95 -9.06
C ALA A 65 11.65 -5.08 -9.38
N GLU A 66 12.49 -4.26 -8.76
CA GLU A 66 13.95 -4.31 -8.88
C GLU A 66 14.53 -5.57 -8.23
N SER A 67 13.94 -6.00 -7.11
CA SER A 67 14.44 -7.15 -6.33
C SER A 67 14.04 -8.51 -6.91
N VAL A 68 12.82 -8.65 -7.44
CA VAL A 68 12.27 -9.95 -7.87
C VAL A 68 11.82 -10.00 -9.32
N GLY A 69 11.81 -8.86 -10.02
CA GLY A 69 11.23 -8.72 -11.35
C GLY A 69 9.72 -8.46 -11.33
N VAL A 70 9.23 -7.73 -12.32
CA VAL A 70 7.83 -7.26 -12.38
C VAL A 70 6.81 -8.40 -12.40
N HIS A 71 7.06 -9.46 -13.17
CA HIS A 71 6.13 -10.59 -13.27
C HIS A 71 6.06 -11.41 -11.97
N ALA A 72 7.19 -11.61 -11.30
CA ALA A 72 7.20 -12.28 -10.00
C ALA A 72 6.47 -11.42 -8.96
N LEU A 73 6.72 -10.11 -8.93
CA LEU A 73 6.01 -9.19 -8.03
C LEU A 73 4.50 -9.25 -8.25
N MET A 74 4.03 -9.20 -9.51
CA MET A 74 2.61 -9.34 -9.84
C MET A 74 2.02 -10.67 -9.34
N PHE A 75 2.75 -11.77 -9.53
CA PHE A 75 2.34 -13.08 -9.02
C PHE A 75 2.22 -13.09 -7.49
N ARG A 76 3.21 -12.54 -6.78
CA ARG A 76 3.19 -12.44 -5.30
C ARG A 76 2.01 -11.63 -4.80
N ILE A 77 1.78 -10.46 -5.40
CA ILE A 77 0.62 -9.62 -5.09
C ILE A 77 -0.67 -10.41 -5.30
N ALA A 78 -0.78 -11.15 -6.40
CA ALA A 78 -2.00 -11.88 -6.72
C ALA A 78 -2.22 -13.16 -5.89
N GLN A 79 -1.16 -13.84 -5.43
CA GLN A 79 -1.25 -15.22 -4.95
C GLN A 79 -0.57 -15.50 -3.61
N GLU A 80 0.52 -14.82 -3.25
CA GLU A 80 1.31 -15.15 -2.06
C GLU A 80 0.89 -14.34 -0.83
N ASP A 81 1.12 -14.89 0.35
CA ASP A 81 0.90 -14.16 1.60
C ASP A 81 1.90 -13.00 1.78
N PRO A 82 1.51 -11.90 2.43
CA PRO A 82 2.40 -10.78 2.68
C PRO A 82 3.51 -11.13 3.68
N ASP A 83 4.74 -10.75 3.36
CA ASP A 83 5.85 -10.72 4.32
C ASP A 83 5.67 -9.52 5.26
N LEU A 84 5.35 -9.78 6.52
CA LEU A 84 5.18 -8.76 7.56
C LEU A 84 6.38 -8.70 8.52
N THR A 85 7.54 -9.22 8.10
CA THR A 85 8.76 -9.17 8.91
C THR A 85 9.11 -7.72 9.24
N GLY A 86 9.23 -7.42 10.53
CA GLY A 86 9.55 -6.08 11.04
C GLY A 86 8.33 -5.19 11.29
N VAL A 87 7.11 -5.62 10.96
CA VAL A 87 5.89 -4.92 11.37
C VAL A 87 5.61 -5.23 12.86
N PRO A 88 5.34 -4.22 13.72
CA PRO A 88 4.97 -4.44 15.11
C PRO A 88 3.76 -5.35 15.25
N GLU A 89 3.76 -6.23 16.26
CA GLU A 89 2.71 -7.25 16.46
C GLU A 89 1.32 -6.63 16.59
N GLU A 90 1.23 -5.47 17.25
CA GLU A 90 0.02 -4.66 17.42
C GLU A 90 -0.60 -4.23 16.07
N LEU A 91 0.23 -3.99 15.05
CA LEU A 91 -0.20 -3.60 13.71
C LEU A 91 -0.33 -4.78 12.76
N ALA A 92 0.38 -5.89 13.00
CA ALA A 92 0.46 -7.02 12.08
C ALA A 92 -0.93 -7.61 11.77
N GLY A 93 -1.83 -7.67 12.76
CA GLY A 93 -3.19 -8.19 12.57
C GLY A 93 -4.05 -7.34 11.63
N VAL A 94 -4.04 -6.01 11.80
CA VAL A 94 -4.80 -5.10 10.93
C VAL A 94 -4.18 -5.02 9.53
N VAL A 95 -2.86 -4.95 9.43
CA VAL A 95 -2.14 -4.95 8.15
C VAL A 95 -2.44 -6.22 7.35
N ARG A 96 -2.39 -7.39 8.00
CA ARG A 96 -2.73 -8.67 7.35
C ARG A 96 -4.16 -8.70 6.83
N ALA A 97 -5.11 -8.19 7.61
CA ALA A 97 -6.52 -8.12 7.20
C ALA A 97 -6.73 -7.18 6.00
N CYS A 98 -6.05 -6.03 5.97
CA CYS A 98 -6.08 -5.12 4.83
C CYS A 98 -5.51 -5.75 3.56
N LEU A 99 -4.47 -6.60 3.70
CA LEU A 99 -3.78 -7.27 2.60
C LEU A 99 -4.45 -8.59 2.15
N ALA A 100 -5.69 -8.85 2.58
CA ALA A 100 -6.45 -10.01 2.12
C ALA A 100 -6.63 -10.00 0.59
N LYS A 101 -6.45 -11.16 -0.04
CA LYS A 101 -6.52 -11.28 -1.51
C LYS A 101 -7.93 -11.07 -2.03
N ASP A 102 -8.91 -11.61 -1.32
CA ASP A 102 -10.33 -11.35 -1.57
C ASP A 102 -10.70 -9.94 -1.08
N PRO A 103 -11.15 -9.03 -1.97
CA PRO A 103 -11.60 -7.70 -1.58
C PRO A 103 -12.73 -7.71 -0.53
N ALA A 104 -13.59 -8.73 -0.53
CA ALA A 104 -14.72 -8.84 0.41
C ALA A 104 -14.28 -9.25 1.83
N ALA A 105 -13.08 -9.81 1.98
CA ALA A 105 -12.52 -10.20 3.27
C ALA A 105 -11.78 -9.05 3.97
N ARG A 106 -11.64 -7.89 3.32
CA ARG A 106 -10.93 -6.73 3.87
C ARG A 106 -11.82 -5.96 4.84
N PRO A 107 -11.27 -5.42 5.94
CA PRO A 107 -12.04 -4.64 6.89
C PRO A 107 -12.50 -3.32 6.28
N GLY A 108 -13.65 -2.82 6.74
CA GLY A 108 -14.08 -1.45 6.43
C GLY A 108 -13.20 -0.42 7.14
N THR A 109 -13.12 0.80 6.61
CA THR A 109 -12.28 1.87 7.20
C THR A 109 -12.65 2.20 8.66
N GLY A 110 -13.94 2.13 9.02
CA GLY A 110 -14.39 2.29 10.41
C GLY A 110 -13.89 1.18 11.34
N GLU A 111 -13.79 -0.05 10.84
CA GLU A 111 -13.22 -1.18 11.60
C GLU A 111 -11.70 -1.05 11.75
N ILE A 112 -11.01 -0.57 10.72
CA ILE A 112 -9.58 -0.28 10.77
C ILE A 112 -9.30 0.78 11.86
N LEU A 113 -10.07 1.87 11.88
CA LEU A 113 -9.96 2.91 12.89
C LEU A 113 -10.21 2.36 14.30
N ALA A 114 -11.28 1.57 14.48
CA ALA A 114 -11.58 0.96 15.77
C ALA A 114 -10.45 0.05 16.29
N ARG A 115 -9.72 -0.63 15.39
CA ARG A 115 -8.58 -1.50 15.75
C ARG A 115 -7.29 -0.73 16.02
N LEU A 116 -7.06 0.37 15.33
CA LEU A 116 -5.88 1.23 15.52
C LEU A 116 -6.00 2.15 16.74
N GLY A 117 -7.22 2.34 17.24
CA GLY A 117 -7.51 3.25 18.35
C GLY A 117 -7.57 4.71 17.91
N GLU A 118 -7.93 5.57 18.86
CA GLU A 118 -7.88 7.02 18.64
C GLU A 118 -6.47 7.51 18.96
N ALA A 119 -5.85 8.20 17.99
CA ALA A 119 -4.70 9.04 18.29
C ALA A 119 -5.19 10.23 19.13
N ASP A 120 -4.44 10.60 20.16
CA ASP A 120 -4.73 11.82 20.90
C ASP A 120 -4.56 13.00 19.94
N ALA A 121 -5.68 13.59 19.50
CA ALA A 121 -5.69 14.64 18.48
C ALA A 121 -4.98 15.91 18.96
N ASP A 122 -4.79 16.05 20.27
CA ASP A 122 -4.07 17.16 20.88
C ASP A 122 -2.56 16.92 20.95
N GLU A 123 -2.07 15.68 20.72
CA GLU A 123 -0.65 15.39 20.63
C GLU A 123 -0.13 15.52 19.18
N PRO A 124 0.94 16.30 18.94
CA PRO A 124 1.51 16.41 17.61
C PRO A 124 2.02 15.05 17.12
N TRP A 125 1.48 14.57 16.00
CA TRP A 125 1.87 13.28 15.41
C TRP A 125 3.36 13.19 15.02
N LEU A 126 4.02 14.35 14.83
CA LEU A 126 5.46 14.42 14.62
C LEU A 126 6.19 14.60 15.95
N PRO A 127 7.28 13.84 16.19
CA PRO A 127 8.20 14.11 17.28
C PRO A 127 8.64 15.58 17.30
N ALA A 128 8.68 16.18 18.49
CA ALA A 128 9.04 17.58 18.68
C ALA A 128 10.37 17.98 18.01
N THR A 129 11.32 17.05 17.93
CA THR A 129 12.61 17.23 17.25
C THR A 129 12.46 17.43 15.74
N LEU A 130 11.56 16.67 15.09
CA LEU A 130 11.25 16.80 13.66
C LEU A 130 10.48 18.09 13.39
N LEU A 131 9.51 18.44 14.24
CA LEU A 131 8.81 19.74 14.15
C LEU A 131 9.79 20.91 14.26
N ALA A 132 10.72 20.86 15.21
CA ALA A 132 11.75 21.88 15.37
C ALA A 132 12.72 21.95 14.17
N GLN A 133 13.02 20.81 13.53
CA GLN A 133 13.82 20.78 12.29
C GLN A 133 13.08 21.42 11.12
N LEU A 134 11.82 21.07 10.90
CA LEU A 134 10.99 21.66 9.85
C LEU A 134 10.85 23.17 10.01
N GLY A 135 10.63 23.64 11.25
CA GLY A 135 10.56 25.08 11.55
C GLY A 135 11.85 25.84 11.24
N ARG A 136 13.03 25.21 11.36
CA ARG A 136 14.31 25.83 11.02
C ARG A 136 14.61 25.89 9.52
N GLN A 137 14.00 25.00 8.72
CA GLN A 137 14.22 24.94 7.27
C GLN A 137 13.20 25.74 6.45
N ALA A 138 12.09 26.18 7.08
CA ALA A 138 11.04 26.95 6.42
C ALA A 138 11.27 28.48 6.42
N VAL A 139 12.43 28.95 6.89
CA VAL A 139 12.82 30.37 6.95
C VAL A 139 13.89 30.69 5.90
#